data_AF-A0A7C6JS66-F1
#
_entry.id   AF-A0A7C6JS66-F1
#
_cell.length_a   1.000
_cell.length_b   1.000
_cell.length_c   1.000
_cell.angle_alpha   90.00
_cell.angle_beta   90.00
_cell.angle_gamma   90.00
#
_symmetry.space_group_name_H-M   'P 1'
#
loop_
_entity.id
_entity.type
_entity.pdbx_description
1 polymer ?
#
loop_
_entity_poly.entity_id
_entity_poly.type
_entity_poly.pdbx_seq_one_letter_code
_entity_poly.pdbx_strand_id
1 'polypeptide(L)'
;MMKDYAADKLRNVALISHGSAGKTSLTEALLYTTGETDRLGKVEEGNTVSDYDPDEIKRTITINTSVVPCEWSDCKINLLDTPGYADFIGEVLGALSVADASLVVVCAVSGVEVNTGRMWHLAEQRGLPRLIFINKIDRENARFERALEQIQAELSPHAVATTLPIGAEDDFRGLVDLIT
;
A
#
# COMPACT_ATOMS: atom_id res chain seq x y z
N MET A 1 11.72 -12.92 22.31
CA MET A 1 12.02 -14.08 21.44
C MET A 1 11.08 -13.99 20.26
N MET A 2 11.58 -14.12 19.04
CA MET A 2 10.71 -14.17 17.86
C MET A 2 9.82 -15.42 17.99
N LYS A 3 8.50 -15.27 17.91
CA LYS A 3 7.59 -16.43 17.78
C LYS A 3 8.02 -17.23 16.55
N ASP A 4 8.05 -18.55 16.68
CA ASP A 4 8.19 -19.43 15.52
C ASP A 4 6.84 -19.49 14.80
N TYR A 5 6.86 -19.12 13.52
CA TYR A 5 5.68 -19.12 12.65
C TYR A 5 5.75 -20.33 11.71
N ALA A 6 4.66 -21.10 11.66
CA ALA A 6 4.47 -22.08 10.61
C ALA A 6 4.33 -21.37 9.24
N ALA A 7 4.76 -22.02 8.16
CA ALA A 7 4.80 -21.42 6.83
C ALA A 7 3.41 -20.93 6.35
N ASP A 8 2.34 -21.61 6.73
CA ASP A 8 0.95 -21.25 6.43
C ASP A 8 0.44 -20.02 7.21
N LYS A 9 1.22 -19.51 8.18
CA LYS A 9 0.98 -18.29 8.96
C LYS A 9 1.86 -17.11 8.53
N LEU A 10 2.70 -17.28 7.51
CA LEU A 10 3.51 -16.22 6.92
C LEU A 10 2.78 -15.61 5.71
N ARG A 11 2.80 -14.27 5.60
CA ARG A 11 2.27 -13.55 4.44
C ARG A 11 3.27 -12.48 4.01
N ASN A 12 3.85 -12.61 2.82
CA ASN A 12 4.65 -11.56 2.20
C ASN A 12 3.76 -10.71 1.29
N VAL A 13 3.56 -9.45 1.64
CA VAL A 13 2.64 -8.55 0.91
C VAL A 13 3.41 -7.36 0.37
N ALA A 14 3.52 -7.25 -0.95
CA ALA A 14 4.17 -6.10 -1.59
C ALA A 14 3.21 -4.93 -1.77
N LEU A 15 3.56 -3.77 -1.23
CA LEU A 15 2.82 -2.52 -1.48
C LEU A 15 3.35 -1.91 -2.78
N ILE A 16 2.49 -1.74 -3.77
CA ILE A 16 2.88 -1.25 -5.10
C ILE A 16 1.97 -0.13 -5.61
N SER A 17 2.54 0.90 -6.22
CA SER A 17 1.80 2.04 -6.80
C SER A 17 2.75 3.04 -7.46
N HIS A 18 2.19 4.06 -8.10
CA HIS A 18 2.92 5.30 -8.41
C HIS A 18 3.54 5.96 -7.15
N GLY A 19 4.51 6.85 -7.37
CA GLY A 19 5.11 7.70 -6.34
C GLY A 19 4.04 8.49 -5.58
N SER A 20 4.27 8.74 -4.30
CA SER A 20 3.39 9.60 -3.48
C SER A 20 1.93 9.14 -3.30
N ALA A 21 1.55 7.93 -3.75
CA ALA A 21 0.22 7.37 -3.46
C ALA A 21 -0.01 7.04 -1.98
N GLY A 22 1.07 7.03 -1.18
CA GLY A 22 1.03 6.87 0.29
C GLY A 22 1.29 5.44 0.76
N LYS A 23 2.13 4.67 0.05
CA LYS A 23 2.58 3.33 0.48
C LYS A 23 3.25 3.38 1.84
N THR A 24 4.27 4.21 2.01
CA THR A 24 4.98 4.41 3.28
C THR A 24 4.06 4.83 4.42
N SER A 25 3.16 5.78 4.17
CA SER A 25 2.19 6.21 5.18
C SER A 25 1.22 5.08 5.56
N LEU A 26 0.85 4.22 4.61
CA LEU A 26 0.03 3.03 4.89
C LEU A 26 0.82 1.99 5.70
N THR A 27 2.09 1.77 5.41
CA THR A 27 2.99 0.93 6.22
C THR A 27 3.01 1.39 7.68
N GLU A 28 3.21 2.69 7.92
CA GLU A 28 3.19 3.27 9.26
C GLU A 28 1.83 3.11 9.95
N ALA A 29 0.73 3.32 9.22
CA ALA A 29 -0.62 3.14 9.77
C ALA A 29 -0.89 1.69 10.17
N LEU A 30 -0.43 0.71 9.37
CA LEU A 30 -0.53 -0.70 9.68
C LEU A 30 0.29 -1.07 10.93
N LEU A 31 1.51 -0.56 11.05
CA LEU A 31 2.35 -0.79 12.25
C LEU A 31 1.73 -0.21 13.51
N TYR A 32 1.23 1.02 13.44
CA TYR A 32 0.56 1.66 14.56
C TYR A 32 -0.72 0.91 14.96
N THR A 33 -1.52 0.48 13.98
CA THR A 33 -2.78 -0.24 14.22
C THR A 33 -2.56 -1.64 14.81
N THR A 34 -1.48 -2.31 14.40
CA THR A 34 -1.08 -3.63 14.94
C THR A 34 -0.40 -3.54 16.30
N GLY A 35 0.01 -2.34 16.73
CA GLY A 35 0.71 -2.11 17.99
C GLY A 35 2.22 -2.39 17.95
N GLU A 36 2.79 -2.59 16.75
CA GLU A 36 4.23 -2.74 16.55
C GLU A 36 5.00 -1.44 16.82
N THR A 37 4.34 -0.30 16.62
CA THR A 37 4.85 1.02 16.98
C THR A 37 3.88 1.75 17.92
N ASP A 38 4.43 2.54 18.83
CA ASP A 38 3.67 3.39 19.76
C ASP A 38 3.31 4.76 19.18
N ARG A 39 3.83 5.07 17.99
CA ARG A 39 3.62 6.31 17.26
C ARG A 39 3.36 6.05 15.78
N LEU A 40 2.65 6.98 15.16
CA LEU A 40 2.46 7.02 13.71
C LEU A 40 3.60 7.86 13.09
N GLY A 41 4.53 7.22 12.39
CA GLY A 41 5.59 7.93 11.67
C GLY A 41 5.07 8.70 10.46
N LYS A 42 5.85 9.70 10.03
CA LYS A 42 5.55 10.57 8.90
C LYS A 42 6.79 10.74 8.03
N VAL A 43 6.59 10.60 6.73
CA VAL A 43 7.64 10.75 5.71
C VAL A 43 8.29 12.13 5.80
N GLU A 44 7.48 13.19 5.94
CA GLU A 44 7.96 14.57 6.02
C GLU A 44 8.82 14.86 7.26
N GLU A 45 8.61 14.11 8.34
CA GLU A 45 9.38 14.22 9.58
C GLU A 45 10.62 13.31 9.58
N GLY A 46 10.82 12.49 8.53
CA GLY A 46 11.96 11.59 8.41
C GLY A 46 12.03 10.52 9.49
N ASN A 47 10.88 10.12 10.04
CA ASN A 47 10.79 9.25 11.21
C ASN A 47 9.94 7.98 10.97
N THR A 48 9.72 7.60 9.71
CA THR A 48 9.08 6.33 9.36
C THR A 48 10.00 5.15 9.67
N VAL A 49 9.43 3.96 9.81
CA VAL A 49 10.16 2.71 10.01
C VAL A 49 10.75 2.20 8.70
N SER A 50 10.04 2.36 7.58
CA SER A 50 10.48 1.84 6.28
C SER A 50 11.56 2.68 5.59
N ASP A 51 11.42 4.01 5.58
CA ASP A 51 12.35 4.93 4.90
C ASP A 51 13.44 5.44 5.87
N TYR A 52 14.39 4.57 6.22
CA TYR A 52 15.47 4.88 7.18
C TYR A 52 16.78 5.32 6.51
N ASP A 53 16.91 5.21 5.18
CA ASP A 53 18.13 5.63 4.49
C ASP A 53 18.23 7.18 4.48
N PRO A 54 19.42 7.77 4.74
CA PRO A 54 19.58 9.22 4.72
C PRO A 54 19.13 9.90 3.43
N ASP A 55 19.27 9.24 2.27
CA ASP A 55 18.79 9.78 0.99
C ASP A 55 17.26 9.71 0.88
N GLU A 56 16.61 8.70 1.46
CA GLU A 56 15.14 8.61 1.50
C GLU A 56 14.56 9.72 2.38
N ILE A 57 15.13 9.91 3.57
CA ILE A 57 14.75 10.99 4.50
C ILE A 57 14.95 12.36 3.84
N LYS A 58 16.12 12.58 3.23
CA LYS A 58 16.46 13.86 2.60
C LYS A 58 15.57 14.19 1.42
N ARG A 59 15.19 13.19 0.61
CA ARG A 59 14.41 13.38 -0.62
C ARG A 59 12.92 13.17 -0.40
N THR A 60 12.49 12.68 0.76
CA THR A 60 11.10 12.34 1.09
C THR A 60 10.49 11.35 0.08
N ILE A 61 11.29 10.40 -0.38
CA ILE A 61 10.87 9.32 -1.30
C ILE A 61 11.51 7.99 -0.87
N THR A 62 10.79 6.90 -1.05
CA THR A 62 11.34 5.54 -0.91
C THR A 62 12.26 5.21 -2.08
N ILE A 63 13.46 4.73 -1.79
CA ILE A 63 14.51 4.35 -2.75
C ILE A 63 14.75 2.84 -2.70
N ASN A 64 14.72 2.25 -1.51
CA ASN A 64 14.94 0.82 -1.27
C ASN A 64 13.65 0.14 -0.83
N THR A 65 13.47 -1.13 -1.18
CA THR A 65 12.39 -1.92 -0.59
C THR A 65 12.74 -2.26 0.85
N SER A 66 11.88 -1.89 1.79
CA SER A 66 12.01 -2.31 3.19
C SER A 66 11.13 -3.52 3.48
N VAL A 67 11.59 -4.38 4.40
CA VAL A 67 10.82 -5.51 4.91
C VAL A 67 10.37 -5.18 6.32
N VAL A 68 9.07 -4.95 6.48
CA VAL A 68 8.48 -4.45 7.71
C VAL A 68 7.52 -5.52 8.27
N PRO A 69 7.94 -6.29 9.28
CA PRO A 69 7.09 -7.31 9.88
C PRO A 69 6.04 -6.70 10.83
N CYS A 70 4.83 -7.24 10.82
CA CYS A 70 3.80 -7.00 11.83
C CYS A 70 2.96 -8.25 12.10
N GLU A 71 2.34 -8.32 13.28
CA GLU A 71 1.43 -9.42 13.65
C GLU A 71 -0.05 -8.99 13.52
N TRP A 72 -0.85 -9.82 12.84
CA TRP A 72 -2.31 -9.64 12.80
C TRP A 72 -3.02 -10.99 12.75
N SER A 73 -3.99 -11.20 13.64
CA SER A 73 -4.85 -12.40 13.67
C SER A 73 -4.05 -13.72 13.57
N ASP A 74 -3.05 -13.89 14.45
CA ASP A 74 -2.14 -15.05 14.53
C ASP A 74 -1.30 -15.32 13.25
N CYS A 75 -1.22 -14.35 12.34
CA CYS A 75 -0.33 -14.40 11.18
C CYS A 75 0.77 -13.36 11.32
N LYS A 76 1.97 -13.69 10.83
CA LYS A 76 3.03 -12.73 10.62
C LYS A 76 2.94 -12.22 9.18
N ILE A 77 2.76 -10.92 9.04
CA ILE A 77 2.72 -10.23 7.76
C ILE A 77 4.07 -9.53 7.59
N ASN A 78 4.78 -9.83 6.52
CA ASN A 78 5.95 -9.07 6.09
C ASN A 78 5.49 -8.10 4.99
N LEU A 79 5.32 -6.84 5.35
CA LEU A 79 5.04 -5.79 4.38
C LEU A 79 6.33 -5.49 3.62
N LEU A 80 6.28 -5.56 2.30
CA LEU A 80 7.37 -5.12 1.42
C LEU A 80 6.98 -3.72 0.92
N ASP A 81 7.48 -2.68 1.59
CA ASP A 81 7.22 -1.30 1.21
C ASP A 81 8.18 -0.91 0.08
N THR A 82 7.65 -0.72 -1.13
CA THR A 82 8.46 -0.56 -2.34
C THR A 82 8.52 0.88 -2.85
N PRO A 83 9.56 1.26 -3.62
CA PRO A 83 9.59 2.54 -4.32
C PRO A 83 8.43 2.75 -5.30
N GLY A 84 7.99 4.01 -5.48
CA GLY A 84 6.97 4.37 -6.48
C GLY A 84 7.49 5.04 -7.75
N TYR A 85 8.78 5.41 -7.77
CA TYR A 85 9.44 6.07 -8.89
C TYR A 85 10.05 5.03 -9.84
N ALA A 86 9.92 5.28 -11.15
CA ALA A 86 10.34 4.34 -12.18
C ALA A 86 11.86 4.05 -12.16
N ASP A 87 12.66 5.00 -11.66
CA ASP A 87 14.11 4.87 -11.53
C ASP A 87 14.52 3.71 -10.62
N PHE A 88 13.65 3.32 -9.68
CA PHE A 88 13.89 2.26 -8.68
C PHE A 88 13.09 0.99 -8.97
N ILE A 89 12.73 0.74 -10.23
CA ILE A 89 11.94 -0.44 -10.61
C ILE A 89 12.58 -1.78 -10.23
N GLY A 90 13.92 -1.83 -10.13
CA GLY A 90 14.66 -3.02 -9.70
C GLY A 90 14.23 -3.51 -8.31
N GLU A 91 14.00 -2.58 -7.39
CA GLU A 91 13.54 -2.86 -6.03
C GLU A 91 12.15 -3.51 -6.04
N VAL A 92 11.22 -2.94 -6.82
CA VAL A 92 9.85 -3.48 -6.95
C VAL A 92 9.88 -4.89 -7.57
N LEU A 93 10.73 -5.12 -8.59
CA LEU A 93 10.86 -6.45 -9.20
C LEU A 93 11.40 -7.49 -8.22
N GLY A 94 12.33 -7.10 -7.35
CA GLY A 94 12.83 -7.93 -6.25
C GLY A 94 11.72 -8.26 -5.26
N ALA A 95 11.00 -7.24 -4.78
CA ALA A 95 9.89 -7.42 -3.85
C ALA A 95 8.81 -8.37 -4.40
N LEU A 96 8.37 -8.15 -5.65
CA LEU A 96 7.37 -8.98 -6.31
C LEU A 96 7.84 -10.42 -6.56
N SER A 97 9.16 -10.69 -6.58
CA SER A 97 9.68 -12.05 -6.77
C SER A 97 9.53 -12.96 -5.55
N VAL A 98 9.33 -12.37 -4.37
CA VAL A 98 9.21 -13.08 -3.08
C VAL A 98 7.85 -12.85 -2.40
N ALA A 99 7.00 -12.01 -2.96
CA ALA A 99 5.68 -11.70 -2.44
C ALA A 99 4.69 -12.85 -2.69
N ASP A 100 3.82 -13.11 -1.72
CA ASP A 100 2.67 -14.01 -1.85
C ASP A 100 1.45 -13.28 -2.43
N ALA A 101 1.37 -11.96 -2.22
CA ALA A 101 0.30 -11.10 -2.69
C ALA A 101 0.78 -9.66 -2.91
N SER A 102 0.00 -8.86 -3.63
CA SER A 102 0.26 -7.42 -3.81
C SER A 102 -0.91 -6.58 -3.31
N LEU A 103 -0.59 -5.51 -2.58
CA LEU A 103 -1.51 -4.45 -2.20
C LEU A 103 -1.25 -3.22 -3.08
N VAL A 104 -2.16 -2.97 -4.01
CA VAL A 104 -2.07 -1.87 -4.97
C VAL A 104 -2.68 -0.62 -4.34
N VAL A 105 -1.84 0.38 -4.08
CA VAL A 105 -2.28 1.63 -3.45
C VAL A 105 -2.65 2.64 -4.54
N VAL A 106 -3.86 3.19 -4.47
CA VAL A 106 -4.38 4.16 -5.45
C VAL A 106 -4.79 5.42 -4.69
N CYS A 107 -4.36 6.59 -5.14
CA CYS A 107 -4.77 7.86 -4.52
C CYS A 107 -6.17 8.26 -5.02
N ALA A 108 -7.09 8.59 -4.12
CA ALA A 108 -8.45 9.00 -4.46
C ALA A 108 -8.52 10.34 -5.24
N VAL A 109 -7.44 11.13 -5.19
CA VAL A 109 -7.33 12.42 -5.90
C VAL A 109 -6.79 12.22 -7.32
N SER A 110 -5.67 11.50 -7.48
CA SER A 110 -5.03 11.30 -8.80
C SER A 110 -5.58 10.10 -9.57
N GLY A 111 -6.18 9.12 -8.89
CA GLY A 111 -6.69 7.91 -9.49
C GLY A 111 -5.58 6.96 -9.94
N VAL A 112 -5.83 6.24 -11.04
CA VAL A 112 -4.84 5.32 -11.62
C VAL A 112 -3.81 6.12 -12.42
N GLU A 113 -2.55 5.98 -12.03
CA GLU A 113 -1.42 6.63 -12.71
C GLU A 113 -0.61 5.61 -13.51
N VAL A 114 0.19 6.10 -14.47
CA VAL A 114 0.97 5.25 -15.40
C VAL A 114 1.82 4.21 -14.68
N ASN A 115 2.52 4.60 -13.61
CA ASN A 115 3.32 3.63 -12.85
C ASN A 115 2.45 2.66 -12.04
N THR A 116 1.28 3.06 -11.56
CA THR A 116 0.34 2.15 -10.90
C THR A 116 -0.10 1.04 -11.88
N GLY A 117 -0.46 1.39 -13.11
CA GLY A 117 -0.79 0.41 -14.16
C GLY A 117 0.39 -0.50 -14.52
N ARG A 118 1.61 0.04 -14.59
CA ARG A 118 2.83 -0.77 -14.80
C ARG A 118 3.04 -1.78 -13.66
N MET A 119 2.92 -1.34 -12.41
CA MET A 119 3.09 -2.23 -11.26
C MET A 119 2.00 -3.31 -11.20
N TRP A 120 0.76 -2.93 -11.50
CA TRP A 120 -0.36 -3.87 -11.63
C TRP A 120 -0.05 -5.00 -12.61
N HIS A 121 0.46 -4.67 -13.79
CA HIS A 121 0.82 -5.64 -14.81
C HIS A 121 2.02 -6.51 -14.41
N LEU A 122 3.01 -5.95 -13.70
CA LEU A 122 4.15 -6.74 -13.19
C LEU A 122 3.74 -7.78 -12.14
N ALA A 123 2.76 -7.44 -11.29
CA ALA A 123 2.17 -8.38 -10.35
C ALA A 123 1.32 -9.44 -11.08
N GLU A 124 0.59 -9.04 -12.13
CA GLU A 124 -0.18 -9.94 -13.00
C GLU A 124 0.68 -11.01 -13.67
N GLN A 125 1.78 -10.60 -14.29
CA GLN A 125 2.70 -11.49 -15.00
C GLN A 125 3.29 -12.58 -14.08
N ARG A 126 3.34 -12.31 -12.78
CA ARG A 126 3.78 -13.26 -11.75
C ARG A 126 2.65 -14.09 -11.16
N GLY A 127 1.40 -13.87 -11.58
CA GLY A 127 0.24 -14.56 -11.05
C GLY A 127 -0.11 -14.19 -9.62
N LEU A 128 0.33 -13.02 -9.14
CA LEU A 128 0.09 -12.62 -7.75
C LEU A 128 -1.38 -12.21 -7.54
N PRO A 129 -2.03 -12.70 -6.46
CA PRO A 129 -3.31 -12.16 -6.03
C PRO A 129 -3.13 -10.70 -5.60
N ARG A 130 -4.11 -9.86 -5.93
CA ARG A 130 -4.04 -8.41 -5.79
C ARG A 130 -5.24 -7.88 -5.01
N LEU A 131 -4.98 -7.03 -4.02
CA LEU A 131 -5.97 -6.19 -3.34
C LEU A 131 -5.71 -4.74 -3.69
N ILE A 132 -6.75 -3.91 -3.69
CA ILE A 132 -6.63 -2.48 -4.00
C ILE A 132 -7.03 -1.68 -2.78
N PHE A 133 -6.20 -0.70 -2.40
CA PHE A 133 -6.47 0.24 -1.33
C PHE A 133 -6.55 1.65 -1.90
N ILE A 134 -7.75 2.24 -1.88
CA ILE A 134 -7.96 3.64 -2.29
C ILE A 134 -7.64 4.54 -1.09
N ASN A 135 -6.50 5.21 -1.16
CA ASN A 135 -5.94 6.06 -0.12
C ASN A 135 -6.31 7.53 -0.31
N LYS A 136 -6.07 8.37 0.70
CA LYS A 136 -6.24 9.83 0.67
C LYS A 136 -7.67 10.29 0.34
N ILE A 137 -8.66 9.54 0.82
CA ILE A 137 -10.09 9.87 0.68
C ILE A 137 -10.52 11.11 1.48
N ASP A 138 -9.69 11.51 2.44
CA ASP A 138 -9.79 12.71 3.28
C ASP A 138 -9.27 13.98 2.61
N ARG A 139 -8.60 13.87 1.45
CA ARG A 139 -8.02 15.04 0.77
C ARG A 139 -9.05 15.80 -0.06
N GLU A 140 -8.86 17.11 -0.18
CA GLU A 140 -9.62 17.95 -1.11
C GLU A 140 -9.57 17.37 -2.54
N ASN A 141 -10.73 17.33 -3.21
CA ASN A 141 -10.95 16.73 -4.52
C ASN A 141 -10.87 15.20 -4.57
N ALA A 142 -10.81 14.50 -3.43
CA ALA A 142 -10.89 13.05 -3.41
C ALA A 142 -12.26 12.57 -3.90
N ARG A 143 -12.27 11.68 -4.89
CA ARG A 143 -13.50 11.08 -5.43
C ARG A 143 -13.37 9.58 -5.54
N PHE A 144 -13.90 8.88 -4.54
CA PHE A 144 -13.85 7.41 -4.47
C PHE A 144 -14.46 6.75 -5.72
N GLU A 145 -15.63 7.20 -6.15
CA GLU A 145 -16.35 6.62 -7.29
C GLU A 145 -15.53 6.77 -8.57
N ARG A 146 -14.94 7.95 -8.79
CA ARG A 146 -14.06 8.20 -9.94
C ARG A 146 -12.81 7.31 -9.90
N ALA A 147 -12.18 7.18 -8.73
CA ALA A 147 -11.02 6.31 -8.60
C ALA A 147 -11.39 4.84 -8.89
N LEU A 148 -12.55 4.39 -8.42
CA LEU A 148 -13.08 3.05 -8.69
C LEU A 148 -13.38 2.84 -10.18
N GLU A 149 -14.02 3.80 -10.85
CA GLU A 149 -14.28 3.76 -12.29
C GLU A 149 -12.97 3.66 -13.09
N GLN A 150 -11.94 4.43 -12.72
CA GLN A 150 -10.62 4.35 -13.34
C GLN A 150 -9.93 3.02 -13.09
N ILE A 151 -10.01 2.48 -11.86
CA ILE A 151 -9.50 1.14 -11.54
C ILE A 151 -10.16 0.10 -12.45
N GLN A 152 -11.48 0.19 -12.65
CA GLN A 152 -12.23 -0.74 -13.48
C GLN A 152 -11.86 -0.62 -14.96
N ALA A 153 -11.67 0.59 -15.45
CA ALA A 153 -11.33 0.86 -16.85
C ALA A 153 -9.87 0.51 -17.18
N GLU A 154 -8.93 0.79 -16.28
CA GLU A 154 -7.49 0.75 -16.57
C GLU A 154 -6.76 -0.45 -15.97
N LEU A 155 -7.24 -1.01 -14.84
CA LEU A 155 -6.57 -2.13 -14.16
C LEU A 155 -7.34 -3.44 -14.35
N SER A 156 -8.62 -3.47 -13.99
CA SER A 156 -9.44 -4.66 -14.17
C SER A 156 -10.95 -4.37 -14.11
N PRO A 157 -11.74 -4.73 -15.14
CA PRO A 157 -13.20 -4.56 -15.10
C PRO A 157 -13.89 -5.43 -14.04
N HIS A 158 -13.16 -6.36 -13.41
CA HIS A 158 -13.64 -7.22 -12.32
C HIS A 158 -13.32 -6.66 -10.93
N ALA A 159 -12.75 -5.45 -10.83
CA ALA A 159 -12.54 -4.80 -9.54
C ALA A 159 -13.89 -4.45 -8.90
N VAL A 160 -14.13 -4.98 -7.70
CA VAL A 160 -15.36 -4.78 -6.93
C VAL A 160 -15.02 -4.11 -5.61
N ALA A 161 -15.74 -3.04 -5.29
CA ALA A 161 -15.64 -2.40 -3.98
C ALA A 161 -16.30 -3.28 -2.92
N THR A 162 -15.53 -3.64 -1.89
CA THR A 162 -16.00 -4.36 -0.70
C THR A 162 -16.35 -3.41 0.45
N THR A 163 -15.95 -2.15 0.32
CA THR A 163 -16.11 -1.11 1.33
C THR A 163 -16.46 0.20 0.65
N LEU A 164 -17.38 0.97 1.24
CA LEU A 164 -17.77 2.31 0.75
C LEU A 164 -17.47 3.39 1.80
N PRO A 165 -16.96 4.56 1.40
CA PRO A 165 -16.81 5.68 2.30
C PRO A 165 -18.15 6.36 2.63
N ILE A 166 -18.26 6.84 3.87
CA ILE A 166 -19.35 7.70 4.33
C ILE A 166 -18.84 9.14 4.32
N GLY A 167 -19.35 9.93 3.37
CA GLY A 167 -18.85 11.28 3.12
C GLY A 167 -17.57 11.29 2.29
N ALA A 168 -17.04 12.48 2.04
CA ALA A 168 -15.81 12.71 1.28
C ALA A 168 -15.08 13.93 1.84
N GLU A 169 -13.76 14.01 1.64
CA GLU A 169 -12.94 15.15 2.06
C GLU A 169 -13.11 15.43 3.57
N ASP A 170 -13.34 16.68 3.97
CA ASP A 170 -13.56 17.09 5.36
C ASP A 170 -14.82 16.46 6.00
N ASP A 171 -15.76 16.00 5.18
CA ASP A 171 -16.99 15.32 5.62
C ASP A 171 -16.83 13.79 5.73
N PHE A 172 -15.62 13.25 5.49
CA PHE A 172 -15.35 11.83 5.66
C PHE A 172 -15.53 11.40 7.13
N ARG A 173 -16.45 10.46 7.37
CA ARG A 173 -16.88 10.05 8.72
C ARG A 173 -16.63 8.58 9.03
N GLY A 174 -16.29 7.78 8.04
CA GLY A 174 -16.04 6.36 8.22
C GLY A 174 -16.28 5.54 6.98
N LEU A 175 -16.34 4.23 7.17
CA LEU A 175 -16.46 3.24 6.11
C LEU A 175 -17.63 2.30 6.40
N VAL A 176 -18.36 1.89 5.37
CA VAL A 176 -19.35 0.81 5.41
C VAL A 176 -18.72 -0.43 4.79
N ASP A 177 -18.64 -1.52 5.56
CA ASP A 177 -18.32 -2.85 5.06
C ASP A 177 -19.56 -3.43 4.35
N LEU A 178 -19.39 -3.93 3.13
CA LEU A 178 -20.46 -4.54 2.33
C LEU A 178 -20.48 -6.06 2.41
N ILE A 179 -19.51 -6.69 3.08
CA ILE A 179 -19.38 -8.15 3.15
C ILE A 179 -20.00 -8.71 4.43
N THR A 180 -19.78 -8.05 5.56
CA THR A 180 -20.19 -8.53 6.90
C THR A 180 -21.36 -7.74 7.44
#